data_AF-A0A7S0BCJ2-F1
#
_entry.id   AF-A0A7S0BCJ2-F1
#
_cell.length_a   1.000
_cell.length_b   1.000
_cell.length_c   1.000
_cell.angle_alpha   90.00
_cell.angle_beta   90.00
_cell.angle_gamma   90.00
#
_symmetry.space_group_name_H-M   'P 1'
#
loop_
_entity.id
_entity.type
_entity.pdbx_description
1 polymer ?
#
loop_
_entity_poly.entity_id
_entity_poly.type
_entity_poly.pdbx_seq_one_letter_code
_entity_poly.pdbx_strand_id
1 'polypeptide(L)'
;HYWGKPCWDLLQTLHRHRDDQPALGEDPAYWVCTFAVNQHHVDLGQHWRDSPFYRAMESLKESGGQVLMAVDTEVKTLRRIWCIFEMYVCTLLELPLHLYAPDGDIQHKPSVAKGILQVDFRQAEASVKADKAMILEAIESFDGGFERVEWKVKRLVADFASFLCASQRAEHPITGKALSLEEGECDMMPVRVSPQGSLWARCRAHETVATLSAR
;
A
#
# COMPACT_ATOMS: atom_id res chain seq x y z
N HIS A 1 3.93 -0.62 -10.80
CA HIS A 1 5.34 -0.19 -10.99
C HIS A 1 5.39 0.97 -11.97
N TYR A 2 6.37 1.87 -11.86
CA TYR A 2 6.59 2.98 -12.79
C TYR A 2 7.87 2.76 -13.61
N TRP A 3 7.78 2.85 -14.94
CA TRP A 3 8.90 2.69 -15.90
C TRP A 3 10.13 3.56 -15.62
N GLY A 4 9.98 4.70 -14.95
CA GLY A 4 11.11 5.56 -14.61
C GLY A 4 11.94 5.04 -13.43
N LYS A 5 11.56 3.94 -12.79
CA LYS A 5 12.35 3.31 -11.71
C LYS A 5 13.32 2.27 -12.24
N PRO A 6 14.48 2.09 -11.59
CA PRO A 6 15.37 0.98 -11.90
C PRO A 6 14.65 -0.37 -11.77
N CYS A 7 14.85 -1.25 -12.74
CA CYS A 7 14.31 -2.62 -12.71
C CYS A 7 14.77 -3.38 -11.44
N TRP A 8 15.97 -3.08 -10.95
CA TRP A 8 16.49 -3.66 -9.72
C TRP A 8 15.59 -3.40 -8.50
N ASP A 9 15.05 -2.19 -8.36
CA ASP A 9 14.15 -1.86 -7.25
C ASP A 9 12.86 -2.69 -7.32
N LEU A 10 12.35 -2.95 -8.52
CA LEU A 10 11.21 -3.84 -8.70
C LEU A 10 11.55 -5.25 -8.21
N LEU A 11 12.69 -5.81 -8.63
CA LEU A 11 13.12 -7.15 -8.20
C LEU A 11 13.32 -7.23 -6.68
N GLN A 12 13.93 -6.21 -6.07
CA GLN A 12 14.05 -6.13 -4.61
C GLN A 12 12.69 -6.08 -3.93
N THR A 13 11.75 -5.32 -4.48
CA THR A 13 10.37 -5.24 -3.98
C THR A 13 9.67 -6.60 -4.06
N LEU A 14 9.84 -7.34 -5.16
CA LEU A 14 9.24 -8.67 -5.34
C LEU A 14 9.85 -9.71 -4.38
N HIS A 15 11.17 -9.69 -4.19
CA HIS A 15 11.84 -10.55 -3.20
C HIS A 15 11.35 -10.25 -1.79
N ARG A 16 11.30 -8.97 -1.43
CA ARG A 16 10.82 -8.53 -0.13
C ARG A 16 9.37 -8.96 0.11
N HIS A 17 8.49 -8.75 -0.87
CA HIS A 17 7.10 -9.18 -0.80
C HIS A 17 6.96 -10.70 -0.61
N ARG A 18 7.74 -11.51 -1.33
CA ARG A 18 7.76 -12.96 -1.12
C ARG A 18 8.17 -13.30 0.32
N ASP A 19 9.26 -12.70 0.80
CA ASP A 19 9.82 -13.00 2.12
C ASP A 19 8.87 -12.58 3.25
N ASP A 20 8.10 -11.51 3.06
CA ASP A 20 7.12 -11.01 4.02
C ASP A 20 5.78 -11.78 3.96
N GLN A 21 5.52 -12.56 2.90
CA GLN A 21 4.25 -13.26 2.64
C GLN A 21 4.44 -14.78 2.51
N PRO A 22 4.75 -15.50 3.60
CA PRO A 22 4.98 -16.95 3.56
C PRO A 22 3.76 -17.76 3.09
N ALA A 23 2.56 -17.19 3.16
CA ALA A 23 1.32 -17.81 2.68
C ALA A 23 1.28 -18.00 1.15
N LEU A 24 2.13 -17.31 0.39
CA LEU A 24 2.21 -17.41 -1.07
C LEU A 24 3.02 -18.63 -1.55
N GLY A 25 3.68 -19.35 -0.63
CA GLY A 25 4.61 -20.43 -0.96
C GLY A 25 6.02 -19.94 -1.27
N GLU A 26 6.92 -20.89 -1.54
CA GLU A 26 8.35 -20.61 -1.73
C GLU A 26 8.68 -19.91 -3.05
N ASP A 27 7.84 -20.09 -4.07
CA ASP A 27 8.08 -19.56 -5.43
C ASP A 27 6.79 -18.99 -6.04
N PRO A 28 6.33 -17.82 -5.58
CA PRO A 28 5.13 -17.19 -6.13
C PRO A 28 5.37 -16.67 -7.55
N ALA A 29 4.42 -16.92 -8.44
CA ALA A 29 4.43 -16.36 -9.79
C ALA A 29 3.94 -14.90 -9.77
N TYR A 30 4.69 -14.02 -10.42
CA TYR A 30 4.30 -12.61 -10.60
C TYR A 30 3.98 -12.30 -12.05
N TRP A 31 2.77 -11.82 -12.29
CA TRP A 31 2.41 -11.16 -13.54
C TRP A 31 2.64 -9.65 -13.42
N VAL A 32 3.50 -9.09 -14.28
CA VAL A 32 3.91 -7.68 -14.19
C VAL A 32 3.38 -6.90 -15.38
N CYS A 33 2.43 -6.00 -15.13
CA CYS A 33 1.76 -5.18 -16.14
C CYS A 33 2.73 -4.42 -17.07
N THR A 34 3.84 -3.93 -16.51
CA THR A 34 4.87 -3.17 -17.24
C THR A 34 5.51 -4.00 -18.36
N PHE A 35 5.66 -5.31 -18.18
CA PHE A 35 6.24 -6.20 -19.19
C PHE A 35 5.18 -6.87 -20.07
N ALA A 36 3.97 -7.04 -19.53
CA ALA A 36 2.90 -7.74 -20.22
C ALA A 36 2.05 -6.84 -21.14
N VAL A 37 2.02 -5.53 -20.88
CA VAL A 37 1.22 -4.57 -21.64
C VAL A 37 2.13 -3.62 -22.41
N ASN A 38 1.96 -3.57 -23.73
CA ASN A 38 2.65 -2.60 -24.57
C ASN A 38 2.07 -1.20 -24.35
N GLN A 39 2.68 -0.39 -23.49
CA GLN A 39 2.22 0.98 -23.20
C GLN A 39 2.37 1.96 -24.38
N HIS A 40 3.07 1.57 -25.45
CA HIS A 40 3.13 2.35 -26.69
C HIS A 40 1.99 2.03 -27.65
N HIS A 41 1.32 0.90 -27.45
CA HIS A 41 0.20 0.45 -28.26
C HIS A 41 -0.71 -0.44 -27.41
N VAL A 42 -1.47 0.20 -26.52
CA VAL A 42 -2.32 -0.54 -25.57
C VAL A 42 -3.47 -1.17 -26.33
N ASP A 43 -3.54 -2.50 -26.28
CA ASP A 43 -4.69 -3.24 -26.79
C ASP A 43 -5.81 -3.22 -25.75
N LEU A 44 -6.85 -2.47 -26.08
CA LEU A 44 -8.01 -2.29 -25.22
C LEU A 44 -9.22 -3.10 -25.71
N GLY A 45 -9.13 -3.77 -26.85
CA GLY A 45 -10.30 -4.36 -27.51
C GLY A 45 -11.36 -3.32 -27.90
N GLN A 46 -12.63 -3.74 -27.93
CA GLN A 46 -13.78 -2.86 -28.22
C GLN A 46 -14.22 -2.09 -26.97
N HIS A 47 -14.07 -2.71 -25.79
CA HIS A 47 -14.28 -2.12 -24.49
C HIS A 47 -13.07 -2.37 -23.61
N TRP A 48 -12.70 -1.43 -22.73
CA TRP A 48 -11.53 -1.58 -21.84
C TRP A 48 -11.52 -2.87 -20.99
N ARG A 49 -12.69 -3.50 -20.77
CA ARG A 49 -12.82 -4.81 -20.11
C ARG A 49 -12.35 -5.98 -20.97
N ASP A 50 -12.30 -5.81 -22.28
CA ASP A 50 -11.74 -6.79 -23.20
C ASP A 50 -10.20 -6.78 -23.17
N SER A 51 -9.59 -5.74 -22.58
CA SER A 51 -8.14 -5.60 -22.52
C SER A 51 -7.47 -6.81 -21.86
N PRO A 52 -6.27 -7.22 -22.33
CA PRO A 52 -5.51 -8.30 -21.71
C PRO A 52 -5.24 -8.08 -20.22
N PHE A 53 -5.06 -6.81 -19.82
CA PHE A 53 -4.88 -6.44 -18.42
C PHE A 53 -6.12 -6.79 -17.58
N TYR A 54 -7.31 -6.35 -18.00
CA TYR A 54 -8.53 -6.62 -17.23
C TYR A 54 -8.81 -8.11 -17.12
N ARG A 55 -8.63 -8.87 -18.21
CA ARG A 55 -8.79 -10.33 -18.21
C ARG A 55 -7.80 -11.03 -17.29
N ALA A 56 -6.55 -10.55 -17.20
CA ALA A 56 -5.59 -11.06 -16.23
C ALA A 56 -6.04 -10.82 -14.77
N MET A 57 -6.64 -9.66 -14.49
CA MET A 57 -7.16 -9.33 -13.16
C MET A 57 -8.41 -10.16 -12.81
N GLU A 58 -9.28 -10.46 -13.77
CA GLU A 58 -10.40 -11.40 -13.56
C GLU A 58 -9.90 -12.81 -13.24
N SER A 59 -8.94 -13.32 -14.02
CA SER A 59 -8.31 -14.61 -13.74
C SER A 59 -7.64 -14.65 -12.36
N LEU A 60 -6.98 -13.56 -11.96
CA LEU A 60 -6.38 -13.42 -10.63
C LEU A 60 -7.43 -13.50 -9.52
N LYS A 61 -8.62 -12.90 -9.73
CA LYS A 61 -9.73 -12.98 -8.78
C LYS A 61 -10.21 -14.42 -8.62
N GLU A 62 -10.38 -15.13 -9.72
CA GLU A 62 -10.84 -16.53 -9.73
C GLU A 62 -9.83 -17.45 -9.03
N SER A 63 -8.53 -17.18 -9.15
CA SER A 63 -7.48 -17.95 -8.49
C SER A 63 -7.24 -17.56 -7.03
N GLY A 64 -7.96 -16.56 -6.49
CA GLY A 64 -7.75 -16.05 -5.13
C GLY A 64 -6.42 -15.31 -4.93
N GLY A 65 -5.88 -14.73 -6.00
CA GLY A 65 -4.63 -13.98 -5.96
C GLY A 65 -4.78 -12.56 -5.42
N GLN A 66 -3.67 -11.82 -5.44
CA GLN A 66 -3.58 -10.47 -4.89
C GLN A 66 -2.77 -9.55 -5.79
N VAL A 67 -3.01 -8.24 -5.65
CA VAL A 67 -2.36 -7.22 -6.45
C VAL A 67 -1.28 -6.53 -5.62
N LEU A 68 -0.08 -6.48 -6.17
CA LEU A 68 1.06 -5.78 -5.59
C LEU A 68 1.35 -4.52 -6.40
N MET A 69 1.20 -3.35 -5.78
CA MET A 69 1.75 -2.13 -6.33
C MET A 69 3.14 -1.89 -5.76
N ALA A 70 4.16 -2.04 -6.61
CA ALA A 70 5.50 -1.55 -6.31
C ALA A 70 5.52 -0.02 -6.41
N VAL A 71 5.53 0.63 -5.25
CA VAL A 71 5.45 2.09 -5.03
C VAL A 71 6.82 2.63 -4.60
N ASP A 72 7.08 3.90 -4.90
CA ASP A 72 8.23 4.62 -4.37
C ASP A 72 7.85 5.50 -3.17
N THR A 73 8.84 5.92 -2.38
CA THR A 73 8.61 6.74 -1.18
C THR A 73 7.96 8.10 -1.48
N GLU A 74 8.01 8.55 -2.74
CA GLU A 74 7.37 9.78 -3.22
C GLU A 74 5.99 9.55 -3.87
N VAL A 75 5.49 8.32 -3.82
CA VAL A 75 4.24 7.84 -4.44
C VAL A 75 4.05 8.27 -5.89
N LYS A 76 5.14 8.37 -6.69
CA LYS A 76 5.07 8.83 -8.09
C LYS A 76 4.26 7.91 -8.98
N THR A 77 4.10 6.64 -8.61
CA THR A 77 3.18 5.70 -9.27
C THR A 77 1.77 6.27 -9.35
N LEU A 78 1.31 6.97 -8.32
CA LEU A 78 -0.05 7.55 -8.27
C LEU A 78 -0.20 8.81 -9.13
N ARG A 79 0.89 9.34 -9.68
CA ARG A 79 0.83 10.41 -10.70
C ARG A 79 0.56 9.87 -12.10
N ARG A 80 0.49 8.54 -12.28
CA ARG A 80 0.21 7.91 -13.56
C ARG A 80 -1.22 7.39 -13.61
N ILE A 81 -1.97 7.85 -14.59
CA ILE A 81 -3.39 7.50 -14.72
C ILE A 81 -3.58 5.99 -14.96
N TRP A 82 -2.60 5.32 -15.59
CA TRP A 82 -2.59 3.87 -15.74
C TRP A 82 -2.53 3.14 -14.39
N CYS A 83 -1.70 3.59 -13.44
CA CYS A 83 -1.67 2.98 -12.11
C CYS A 83 -2.97 3.24 -11.33
N ILE A 84 -3.61 4.40 -11.55
CA ILE A 84 -4.94 4.69 -11.02
C ILE A 84 -5.99 3.76 -11.59
N PHE A 85 -5.94 3.51 -12.90
CA PHE A 85 -6.80 2.54 -13.56
C PHE A 85 -6.61 1.12 -13.00
N GLU A 86 -5.37 0.69 -12.77
CA GLU A 86 -5.08 -0.61 -12.14
C GLU A 86 -5.76 -0.72 -10.77
N MET A 87 -5.66 0.31 -9.92
CA MET A 87 -6.34 0.35 -8.62
C MET A 87 -7.87 0.43 -8.73
N TYR A 88 -8.39 1.11 -9.75
CA TYR A 88 -9.81 1.12 -10.07
C TYR A 88 -10.30 -0.31 -10.39
N VAL A 89 -9.57 -1.04 -11.22
CA VAL A 89 -9.90 -2.44 -11.54
C VAL A 89 -9.81 -3.32 -10.29
N CYS A 90 -8.80 -3.16 -9.43
CA CYS A 90 -8.75 -3.84 -8.12
C CYS A 90 -9.99 -3.53 -7.28
N THR A 91 -10.42 -2.28 -7.29
CA THR A 91 -11.58 -1.81 -6.53
C THR A 91 -12.86 -2.47 -7.03
N LEU A 92 -13.05 -2.49 -8.34
CA LEU A 92 -14.18 -3.08 -9.05
C LEU A 92 -14.28 -4.60 -8.81
N LEU A 93 -13.13 -5.28 -8.88
CA LEU A 93 -13.05 -6.73 -8.74
C LEU A 93 -12.95 -7.19 -7.28
N GLU A 94 -12.82 -6.25 -6.34
CA GLU A 94 -12.62 -6.53 -4.90
C GLU A 94 -11.37 -7.35 -4.60
N LEU A 95 -10.32 -7.12 -5.38
CA LEU A 95 -9.02 -7.77 -5.18
C LEU A 95 -8.26 -7.13 -4.00
N PRO A 96 -7.55 -7.94 -3.19
CA PRO A 96 -6.59 -7.42 -2.21
C PRO A 96 -5.51 -6.60 -2.92
N LEU A 97 -5.19 -5.42 -2.39
CA LEU A 97 -4.17 -4.52 -2.92
C LEU A 97 -3.15 -4.21 -1.83
N HIS A 98 -1.89 -4.51 -2.11
CA HIS A 98 -0.74 -4.26 -1.23
C HIS A 98 0.19 -3.22 -1.85
N LEU A 99 0.75 -2.34 -1.00
CA LEU A 99 1.72 -1.32 -1.40
C LEU A 99 3.10 -1.71 -0.86
N TYR A 100 4.05 -1.98 -1.73
CA TYR A 100 5.41 -2.37 -1.34
C TYR A 100 6.47 -1.48 -1.99
N ALA A 101 7.58 -1.30 -1.30
CA ALA A 101 8.82 -0.75 -1.82
C ALA A 101 9.97 -1.73 -1.52
N PRO A 102 11.22 -1.46 -1.96
CA PRO A 102 12.35 -2.35 -1.70
C PRO A 102 12.60 -2.63 -0.20
N ASP A 103 12.14 -1.73 0.66
CA ASP A 103 12.30 -1.80 2.11
C ASP A 103 11.14 -2.49 2.85
N GLY A 104 10.11 -2.98 2.15
CA GLY A 104 9.00 -3.72 2.76
C GLY A 104 7.61 -3.25 2.35
N ASP A 105 6.63 -3.74 3.11
CA ASP A 105 5.29 -3.19 3.14
C ASP A 105 5.36 -1.71 3.58
N ILE A 106 4.78 -0.84 2.77
CA ILE A 106 4.75 0.60 3.00
C ILE A 106 3.34 1.16 3.21
N GLN A 107 2.32 0.29 3.22
CA GLN A 107 0.92 0.68 3.32
C GLN A 107 0.65 1.50 4.59
N HIS A 108 1.39 1.22 5.66
CA HIS A 108 1.29 1.88 6.95
C HIS A 108 2.47 2.81 7.24
N LYS A 109 3.15 3.37 6.23
CA LYS A 109 4.22 4.35 6.44
C LYS A 109 3.68 5.80 6.43
N PRO A 110 4.13 6.68 7.34
CA PRO A 110 3.64 8.07 7.43
C PRO A 110 3.85 8.85 6.14
N SER A 111 5.03 8.69 5.53
CA SER A 111 5.44 9.34 4.29
C SER A 111 4.51 8.99 3.13
N VAL A 112 4.15 7.71 3.01
CA VAL A 112 3.24 7.19 1.99
C VAL A 112 1.82 7.67 2.25
N ALA A 113 1.31 7.55 3.48
CA ALA A 113 -0.03 8.01 3.82
C ALA A 113 -0.22 9.51 3.51
N LYS A 114 0.75 10.35 3.88
CA LYS A 114 0.75 11.78 3.55
C LYS A 114 0.73 12.02 2.04
N GLY A 115 1.56 11.29 1.29
CA GLY A 115 1.60 11.37 -0.17
C GLY A 115 0.24 11.03 -0.78
N ILE A 116 -0.33 9.88 -0.43
CA ILE A 116 -1.60 9.38 -0.99
C ILE A 116 -2.77 10.33 -0.69
N LEU A 117 -2.85 10.86 0.53
CA LEU A 117 -3.92 11.79 0.91
C LEU A 117 -3.90 13.09 0.10
N GLN A 118 -2.73 13.50 -0.38
CA GLN A 118 -2.53 14.73 -1.15
C GLN A 118 -2.68 14.55 -2.66
N VAL A 119 -2.70 13.30 -3.16
CA VAL A 119 -2.80 13.04 -4.60
C VAL A 119 -4.24 13.26 -5.07
N ASP A 120 -4.39 14.12 -6.08
CA ASP A 120 -5.61 14.26 -6.87
C ASP A 120 -5.54 13.31 -8.07
N PHE A 121 -6.42 12.33 -8.11
CA PHE A 121 -6.37 11.26 -9.11
C PHE A 121 -6.68 11.77 -10.52
N ARG A 122 -7.41 12.89 -10.63
CA ARG A 122 -7.76 13.53 -11.91
C ARG A 122 -6.58 14.24 -12.56
N GLN A 123 -5.59 14.63 -11.74
CA GLN A 123 -4.36 15.27 -12.22
C GLN A 123 -3.34 14.28 -12.77
N ALA A 124 -3.55 12.98 -12.58
CA ALA A 124 -2.62 11.98 -13.07
C ALA A 124 -2.44 12.01 -14.60
N GLU A 125 -1.25 11.63 -15.04
CA GLU A 125 -0.76 11.84 -16.40
C GLU A 125 -0.59 10.51 -17.16
N ALA A 126 -0.60 10.60 -18.48
CA ALA A 126 -0.24 9.54 -19.42
C ALA A 126 0.66 10.12 -20.50
N SER A 127 1.58 9.31 -21.03
CA SER A 127 2.41 9.68 -22.18
C SER A 127 1.56 9.92 -23.44
N VAL A 128 0.44 9.20 -23.56
CA VAL A 128 -0.54 9.35 -24.65
C VAL A 128 -1.81 10.00 -24.10
N LYS A 129 -2.18 11.16 -24.65
CA LYS A 129 -3.34 11.93 -24.15
C LYS A 129 -4.68 11.22 -24.35
N ALA A 130 -4.81 10.45 -25.43
CA ALA A 130 -6.01 9.68 -25.72
C ALA A 130 -6.30 8.66 -24.62
N ASP A 131 -5.26 7.93 -24.15
CA ASP A 131 -5.37 6.99 -23.04
C ASP A 131 -5.89 7.67 -21.77
N LYS A 132 -5.36 8.86 -21.43
CA LYS A 132 -5.82 9.62 -20.27
C LYS A 132 -7.31 9.93 -20.39
N ALA A 133 -7.75 10.47 -21.52
CA ALA A 133 -9.16 10.83 -21.71
C ALA A 133 -10.08 9.62 -21.56
N MET A 134 -9.71 8.50 -22.19
CA MET A 134 -10.47 7.26 -22.11
C MET A 134 -10.52 6.68 -20.69
N ILE A 135 -9.40 6.66 -19.96
CA ILE A 135 -9.36 6.14 -18.59
C ILE A 135 -10.18 7.03 -17.65
N LEU A 136 -10.08 8.35 -17.80
CA LEU A 136 -10.90 9.30 -17.03
C LEU A 136 -12.39 9.01 -17.27
N GLU A 137 -12.81 8.84 -18.52
CA GLU A 137 -14.20 8.49 -18.88
C GLU A 137 -14.62 7.13 -18.31
N ALA A 138 -13.75 6.11 -18.40
CA ALA A 138 -14.04 4.78 -17.86
C ALA A 138 -14.26 4.81 -16.34
N ILE A 139 -13.45 5.56 -15.60
CA ILE A 139 -13.59 5.72 -14.14
C ILE A 139 -14.85 6.54 -13.82
N GLU A 140 -15.08 7.66 -14.51
CA GLU A 140 -16.21 8.56 -14.24
C GLU A 140 -17.57 7.89 -14.56
N SER A 141 -17.62 7.06 -15.60
CA SER A 141 -18.83 6.32 -16.00
C SER A 141 -19.25 5.21 -15.02
N PHE A 142 -18.37 4.85 -14.07
CA PHE A 142 -18.64 3.82 -13.08
C PHE A 142 -19.40 4.37 -11.86
N ASP A 143 -20.23 3.52 -11.23
CA ASP A 143 -20.98 3.88 -10.04
C ASP A 143 -20.07 4.23 -8.85
N GLY A 144 -20.09 5.52 -8.49
CA GLY A 144 -19.23 6.14 -7.48
C GLY A 144 -17.93 6.76 -8.02
N GLY A 145 -17.64 6.65 -9.32
CA GLY A 145 -16.60 7.44 -10.00
C GLY A 145 -15.20 7.38 -9.38
N PHE A 146 -14.48 8.51 -9.51
CA PHE A 146 -13.19 8.72 -8.86
C PHE A 146 -13.29 8.70 -7.34
N GLU A 147 -14.38 9.18 -6.76
CA GLU A 147 -14.60 9.27 -5.32
C GLU A 147 -14.50 7.90 -4.67
N ARG A 148 -15.08 6.87 -5.28
CA ARG A 148 -15.04 5.50 -4.76
C ARG A 148 -13.64 4.89 -4.83
N VAL A 149 -12.92 5.14 -5.93
CA VAL A 149 -11.53 4.65 -6.11
C VAL A 149 -10.61 5.34 -5.11
N GLU A 150 -10.70 6.68 -5.04
CA GLU A 150 -9.95 7.48 -4.08
C GLU A 150 -10.25 7.05 -2.65
N TRP A 151 -11.53 6.86 -2.30
CA TRP A 151 -11.90 6.43 -0.97
C TRP A 151 -11.30 5.07 -0.61
N LYS A 152 -11.35 4.09 -1.52
CA LYS A 152 -10.80 2.75 -1.25
C LYS A 152 -9.28 2.79 -1.11
N VAL A 153 -8.58 3.51 -2.00
CA VAL A 153 -7.12 3.65 -1.93
C VAL A 153 -6.69 4.44 -0.69
N LYS A 154 -7.34 5.58 -0.41
CA LYS A 154 -7.08 6.38 0.79
C LYS A 154 -7.38 5.56 2.04
N ARG A 155 -8.45 4.74 2.07
CA ARG A 155 -8.77 3.88 3.23
C ARG A 155 -7.68 2.86 3.54
N LEU A 156 -7.01 2.29 2.52
CA LEU A 156 -5.90 1.35 2.74
C LEU A 156 -4.77 1.95 3.59
N VAL A 157 -4.58 3.28 3.51
CA VAL A 157 -3.53 4.00 4.25
C VAL A 157 -4.07 4.93 5.35
N ALA A 158 -5.36 5.24 5.34
CA ALA A 158 -5.99 6.18 6.25
C ALA A 158 -6.15 5.63 7.67
N ASP A 159 -6.25 4.32 7.85
CA ASP A 159 -6.27 3.73 9.21
C ASP A 159 -4.98 4.07 9.95
N PHE A 160 -3.86 4.10 9.23
CA PHE A 160 -2.57 4.52 9.77
C PHE A 160 -2.45 6.05 9.94
N ALA A 161 -2.93 6.84 8.97
CA ALA A 161 -2.95 8.30 9.11
C ALA A 161 -3.83 8.76 10.29
N SER A 162 -4.97 8.09 10.50
CA SER A 162 -5.86 8.32 11.62
C SER A 162 -5.18 7.97 12.94
N PHE A 163 -4.45 6.85 12.99
CA PHE A 163 -3.59 6.52 14.12
C PHE A 163 -2.55 7.61 14.39
N LEU A 164 -1.80 8.07 13.38
CA LEU A 164 -0.82 9.15 13.56
C LEU A 164 -1.45 10.45 14.05
N CYS A 165 -2.59 10.87 13.48
CA CYS A 165 -3.29 12.07 13.94
C CYS A 165 -3.77 11.92 15.39
N ALA A 166 -4.17 10.71 15.82
CA ALA A 166 -4.48 10.44 17.21
C ALA A 166 -3.23 10.47 18.10
N SER A 167 -2.10 9.90 17.64
CA SER A 167 -0.83 9.86 18.37
C SER A 167 -0.18 11.24 18.51
N GLN A 168 -0.25 12.10 17.49
CA GLN A 168 0.30 13.47 17.53
C GLN A 168 -0.48 14.39 18.48
N ARG A 169 -1.75 14.06 18.75
CA ARG A 169 -2.57 14.73 19.77
C ARG A 169 -2.41 14.09 21.15
N ALA A 170 -1.72 12.97 21.25
CA ALA A 170 -1.48 12.33 22.53
C ALA A 170 -0.42 13.13 23.28
N GLU A 171 -0.79 13.61 24.46
CA GLU A 171 0.13 14.28 25.38
C GLU A 171 0.67 13.25 26.37
N HIS A 172 1.93 13.39 26.75
CA HIS A 172 2.52 12.57 27.78
C HIS A 172 1.77 12.82 29.10
N PRO A 173 1.20 11.79 29.75
CA PRO A 173 0.21 11.94 30.81
C PRO A 173 0.75 12.64 32.08
N ILE A 174 2.06 12.66 32.25
CA ILE A 174 2.72 13.31 33.40
C ILE A 174 3.27 14.69 33.06
N THR A 175 3.66 14.92 31.80
CA THR A 175 4.41 16.14 31.43
C THR A 175 3.61 17.09 30.55
N GLY A 176 2.45 16.67 30.02
CA GLY A 176 1.61 17.45 29.11
C GLY A 176 2.27 17.79 27.77
N LYS A 177 3.46 17.23 27.50
CA LYS A 177 4.16 17.47 26.25
C LYS A 177 3.58 16.58 25.15
N ALA A 178 3.40 17.14 23.96
CA ALA A 178 3.00 16.38 22.79
C ALA A 178 3.99 15.22 22.55
N LEU A 179 3.45 14.01 22.35
CA LEU A 179 4.25 12.85 21.97
C LEU A 179 4.62 13.00 20.49
N SER A 180 5.87 13.39 20.23
CA SER A 180 6.43 13.34 18.88
C SER A 180 6.92 11.92 18.59
N LEU A 181 6.31 11.28 17.59
CA LEU A 181 6.91 10.10 16.94
C LEU A 181 8.07 10.60 16.08
N GLU A 182 9.24 10.78 16.68
CA GLU A 182 10.47 10.77 15.87
C GLU A 182 10.71 9.34 15.41
N GLU A 183 11.19 9.17 14.18
CA GLU A 183 11.61 7.89 13.59
C GLU A 183 12.85 7.36 14.31
N GLY A 184 12.73 7.04 15.60
CA GLY A 184 13.65 6.14 16.28
C GLY A 184 13.33 4.73 15.81
N GLU A 185 14.36 3.97 15.44
CA GLU A 185 14.27 2.53 15.17
C GLU A 185 13.40 1.87 16.24
N CYS A 186 12.12 1.67 15.90
CA CYS A 186 11.19 1.06 16.80
C CYS A 186 11.51 -0.43 16.71
N ASP A 187 12.37 -0.89 17.63
CA ASP A 187 12.56 -2.29 17.94
C ASP A 187 11.22 -2.82 18.46
N MET A 188 10.30 -3.03 17.53
CA MET A 188 9.01 -3.65 17.76
C MET A 188 9.30 -5.08 18.17
N MET A 189 9.38 -5.31 19.47
CA MET A 189 9.42 -6.65 20.05
C MET A 189 8.36 -7.50 19.36
N PRO A 190 8.72 -8.65 18.76
CA PRO A 190 7.77 -9.44 18.01
C PRO A 190 6.65 -9.90 18.95
N VAL A 191 5.43 -9.47 18.66
CA VAL A 191 4.23 -9.98 19.30
C VAL A 191 4.09 -11.45 18.90
N ARG A 192 4.57 -12.36 19.76
CA ARG A 192 4.33 -13.79 19.59
C ARG A 192 2.86 -14.07 19.91
N VAL A 193 2.07 -14.25 18.86
CA VAL A 193 0.75 -14.86 18.97
C VAL A 193 0.95 -16.33 19.37
N SER A 194 0.49 -16.72 20.56
CA SER A 194 0.49 -18.14 20.93
C SER A 194 -0.62 -18.86 20.16
N PRO A 195 -0.46 -20.16 19.83
CA PRO A 195 -1.45 -20.91 19.03
C PRO A 195 -2.81 -21.14 19.71
N GLN A 196 -3.06 -20.55 20.88
CA GLN A 196 -4.23 -20.86 21.73
C GLN A 196 -5.04 -19.63 22.16
N GLY A 197 -4.92 -18.49 21.46
CA GLY A 197 -5.97 -17.46 21.45
C GLY A 197 -6.37 -16.85 22.80
N SER A 198 -5.46 -16.71 23.77
CA SER A 198 -5.73 -15.94 25.00
C SER A 198 -4.71 -14.83 25.21
N LEU A 199 -5.22 -13.60 25.30
CA LEU A 199 -4.49 -12.38 25.65
C LEU A 199 -4.24 -12.36 27.16
N TRP A 200 -3.00 -12.61 27.58
CA TRP A 200 -2.56 -12.35 28.95
C TRP A 200 -1.37 -11.38 28.92
N ALA A 201 -1.62 -10.11 29.21
CA ALA A 201 -0.56 -9.19 29.57
C ALA A 201 -0.13 -9.48 31.02
N ARG A 202 0.95 -10.25 31.22
CA ARG A 202 1.64 -10.30 32.51
C ARG A 202 2.53 -9.08 32.65
N CYS A 203 2.03 -8.02 33.28
CA CYS A 203 2.89 -6.99 33.87
C CYS A 203 3.74 -7.64 34.97
N ARG A 204 5.04 -7.84 34.72
CA ARG A 204 6.00 -8.05 35.80
C ARG A 204 6.41 -6.66 36.32
N ALA A 205 5.88 -6.28 37.48
CA ALA A 205 6.44 -5.20 38.27
C ALA A 205 7.87 -5.59 38.68
N HIS A 206 8.86 -4.85 38.21
CA HIS A 206 10.19 -4.91 38.80
C HIS A 206 10.15 -4.11 40.11
N GLU A 207 10.19 -4.84 41.23
CA GLU A 207 10.49 -4.28 42.55
C GLU A 207 11.84 -3.56 42.47
N THR A 208 11.82 -2.25 42.71
CA THR A 208 13.03 -1.45 42.86
C THR A 208 13.45 -1.57 44.32
N VAL A 209 14.44 -2.42 44.61
CA VAL A 209 15.10 -2.46 45.92
C VAL A 209 16.00 -1.22 46.03
N ALA A 210 15.64 -0.31 46.91
CA ALA A 210 16.46 0.84 47.29
C ALA A 210 17.62 0.38 48.19
N THR A 211 18.85 0.60 47.76
CA THR A 211 20.05 0.51 48.61
C THR A 211 20.47 1.92 49.02
N LEU A 212 20.21 2.26 50.29
CA LEU A 212 20.78 3.40 50.99
C LEU A 212 22.25 3.12 51.31
N SER A 213 23.16 3.98 50.84
CA SER A 213 24.52 4.08 51.35
C SER A 213 24.62 5.36 52.17
N ALA A 214 24.86 5.20 53.47
CA ALA A 214 25.12 6.30 54.40
C ALA A 214 26.59 6.71 54.35
N ARG A 215 26.84 8.03 54.27
CA ARG A 215 27.81 8.78 55.07
C ARG A 215 27.52 10.28 54.97
#